data_AF-A0A952L119-F1
#
_entry.id   AF-A0A952L119-F1
#
_cell.length_a   1.000
_cell.length_b   1.000
_cell.length_c   1.000
_cell.angle_alpha   90.00
_cell.angle_beta   90.00
_cell.angle_gamma   90.00
#
_symmetry.space_group_name_H-M   'P 1'
#
loop_
_entity.id
_entity.type
_entity.pdbx_description
1 polymer ?
#
loop_
_entity_poly.entity_id
_entity_poly.type
_entity_poly.pdbx_seq_one_letter_code
_entity_poly.pdbx_strand_id
1 'polypeptide(L)'
;YSLNGYARILNSTYTALIPSSTATTGTAFTPTPGFQFTSANNNLWAPRLGFAYRANDKIVVRGGGGIYYNPNHLNAFTLASGNYPLANSTTYTANTYFSTNTFSNPSGGTAGAGGCNPNVAGTFCNAFTDAASLPTPRMYQWNLDSGVELWKDAAFELQYLGSRSIHLDSDGRLTTALRRSSVSV
;
A
#
# COMPACT_ATOMS: atom_id res chain seq x y z
N TYR A 1 -8.35 -5.32 -9.45
CA TYR A 1 -9.12 -5.11 -10.70
C TYR A 1 -10.50 -4.61 -10.34
N SER A 2 -11.20 -3.93 -11.24
CA SER A 2 -12.59 -3.52 -11.06
C SER A 2 -13.51 -4.53 -11.72
N LEU A 3 -14.29 -5.28 -10.92
CA LEU A 3 -15.22 -6.29 -11.43
C LEU A 3 -16.30 -5.65 -12.32
N ASN A 4 -16.96 -4.61 -11.81
CA ASN A 4 -18.05 -3.92 -12.49
C ASN A 4 -17.57 -2.81 -13.43
N GLY A 5 -16.26 -2.51 -13.46
CA GLY A 5 -15.67 -1.54 -14.39
C GLY A 5 -15.86 -0.06 -14.05
N TYR A 6 -16.48 0.25 -12.91
CA TYR A 6 -16.62 1.62 -12.38
C TYR A 6 -15.36 2.05 -11.63
N ALA A 7 -14.26 2.20 -12.35
CA ALA A 7 -13.03 2.68 -11.77
C ALA A 7 -12.18 3.42 -12.80
N ARG A 8 -11.47 4.45 -12.34
CA ARG A 8 -10.48 5.18 -13.12
C ARG A 8 -9.28 5.51 -12.26
N ILE A 9 -8.11 5.58 -12.85
CA ILE A 9 -6.87 6.06 -12.21
C ILE A 9 -6.12 6.99 -13.14
N LEU A 10 -5.28 7.87 -12.62
CA LEU A 10 -4.32 8.61 -13.44
C LEU A 10 -3.30 7.66 -14.06
N ASN A 11 -2.91 7.90 -15.31
CA ASN A 11 -1.81 7.19 -15.94
C ASN A 11 -0.47 7.51 -15.22
N SER A 12 0.55 6.69 -15.49
CA SER A 12 1.88 6.84 -14.89
C SER A 12 2.58 8.16 -15.21
N THR A 13 2.16 8.87 -16.25
CA THR A 13 2.67 10.19 -16.63
C THR A 13 1.85 11.34 -16.04
N TYR A 14 0.80 11.06 -15.26
CA TYR A 14 -0.10 12.05 -14.63
C TYR A 14 -0.79 13.01 -15.61
N THR A 15 -0.94 12.60 -16.87
CA THR A 15 -1.50 13.46 -17.93
C THR A 15 -2.96 13.16 -18.24
N ALA A 16 -3.45 11.95 -17.95
CA ALA A 16 -4.80 11.53 -18.29
C ALA A 16 -5.36 10.47 -17.32
N LEU A 17 -6.69 10.45 -17.16
CA LEU A 17 -7.40 9.38 -16.44
C LEU A 17 -7.68 8.20 -17.37
N ILE A 18 -7.25 7.00 -16.94
CA ILE A 18 -7.49 5.72 -17.60
C ILE A 18 -8.51 4.88 -16.80
N PRO A 19 -9.43 4.17 -17.47
CA PRO A 19 -9.72 4.23 -18.91
C PRO A 19 -10.22 5.61 -19.36
N SER A 20 -9.93 5.99 -20.61
CA SER A 20 -10.36 7.27 -21.17
C SER A 20 -11.89 7.34 -21.26
N SER A 21 -12.48 8.48 -20.95
CA SER A 21 -13.93 8.68 -21.03
C SER A 21 -14.26 10.13 -21.35
N THR A 22 -15.28 10.32 -22.17
CA THR A 22 -15.88 11.63 -22.47
C THR A 22 -17.06 11.97 -21.55
N ALA A 23 -17.42 11.06 -20.63
CA ALA A 23 -18.54 11.26 -19.72
C ALA A 23 -18.26 12.38 -18.71
N THR A 24 -19.27 13.21 -18.47
CA THR A 24 -19.24 14.32 -17.52
C THR A 24 -20.07 14.04 -16.25
N THR A 25 -20.76 12.90 -16.21
CA THR A 25 -21.50 12.42 -15.04
C THR A 25 -21.23 10.93 -14.84
N GLY A 26 -21.34 10.46 -13.59
CA GLY A 26 -21.16 9.04 -13.27
C GLY A 26 -22.18 8.13 -13.98
N THR A 27 -23.38 8.65 -14.26
CA THR A 27 -24.43 7.92 -15.01
C THR A 27 -24.11 7.77 -16.49
N ALA A 28 -23.39 8.72 -17.10
CA ALA A 28 -22.97 8.66 -18.49
C ALA A 28 -21.66 7.86 -18.68
N PHE A 29 -21.00 7.47 -17.59
CA PHE A 29 -19.75 6.72 -17.65
C PHE A 29 -20.00 5.29 -18.16
N THR A 30 -19.34 4.92 -19.25
CA THR A 30 -19.32 3.55 -19.75
C THR A 30 -18.31 2.73 -18.94
N PRO A 31 -18.73 1.72 -18.17
CA PRO A 31 -17.82 0.92 -17.36
C PRO A 31 -16.87 0.10 -18.22
N THR A 32 -15.68 -0.17 -17.70
CA THR A 32 -14.72 -1.10 -18.31
C THR A 32 -14.56 -2.34 -17.42
N PRO A 33 -15.47 -3.33 -17.51
CA PRO A 33 -15.39 -4.53 -16.68
C PRO A 33 -14.03 -5.21 -16.79
N GLY A 34 -13.48 -5.64 -15.66
CA GLY A 34 -12.18 -6.30 -15.60
C GLY A 34 -10.98 -5.37 -15.67
N PHE A 35 -11.15 -4.04 -15.57
CA PHE A 35 -10.02 -3.10 -15.55
C PHE A 35 -9.00 -3.46 -14.46
N GLN A 36 -7.76 -3.75 -14.86
CA GLN A 36 -6.68 -4.15 -13.97
C GLN A 36 -5.86 -2.91 -13.59
N PHE A 37 -5.72 -2.65 -12.29
CA PHE A 37 -4.93 -1.53 -11.78
C PHE A 37 -3.43 -1.85 -11.73
N THR A 38 -3.12 -3.12 -11.46
CA THR A 38 -1.76 -3.63 -11.36
C THR A 38 -1.64 -4.93 -12.15
N SER A 39 -0.44 -5.21 -12.60
CA SER A 39 -0.09 -6.49 -13.20
C SER A 39 -0.09 -7.61 -12.14
N ALA A 40 -0.48 -8.81 -12.55
CA ALA A 40 -0.40 -9.98 -11.69
C ALA A 40 1.07 -10.31 -11.37
N ASN A 41 1.40 -10.46 -10.08
CA ASN A 41 2.71 -10.95 -9.66
C ASN A 41 2.65 -12.46 -9.43
N ASN A 42 3.12 -13.23 -10.41
CA ASN A 42 3.12 -14.69 -10.36
C ASN A 42 4.46 -15.29 -9.85
N ASN A 43 5.39 -14.47 -9.37
CA ASN A 43 6.72 -14.91 -8.96
C ASN A 43 6.97 -14.75 -7.44
N LEU A 44 6.08 -15.35 -6.64
CA LEU A 44 6.11 -15.28 -5.17
C LEU A 44 6.61 -16.60 -4.55
N TRP A 45 7.84 -17.00 -4.87
CA TRP A 45 8.45 -18.18 -4.27
C TRP A 45 8.98 -17.87 -2.87
N ALA A 46 8.35 -18.48 -1.84
CA ALA A 46 8.62 -18.22 -0.43
C ALA A 46 9.25 -19.45 0.28
N PRO A 47 10.49 -19.85 -0.06
CA PRO A 47 11.12 -20.98 0.61
C PRO A 47 11.35 -20.67 2.08
N ARG A 48 11.24 -21.71 2.90
CA ARG A 48 11.59 -21.70 4.32
C ARG A 48 12.44 -22.92 4.59
N LEU A 49 13.59 -22.70 5.19
CA LEU A 49 14.53 -23.76 5.52
C LEU A 49 14.93 -23.62 6.97
N GLY A 50 15.07 -24.75 7.63
CA GLY A 50 15.54 -24.84 9.00
C GLY A 50 16.47 -26.02 9.15
N PHE A 51 17.36 -25.93 10.12
CA PHE A 51 18.27 -26.99 10.52
C PHE A 51 18.31 -27.09 12.04
N ALA A 52 18.57 -28.30 12.51
CA ALA A 52 18.88 -28.58 13.90
C ALA A 52 20.04 -29.57 13.91
N TYR A 53 21.08 -29.25 14.64
CA TYR A 53 22.29 -30.05 14.71
C TYR A 53 22.77 -30.17 16.15
N ARG A 54 23.04 -31.40 16.57
CA ARG A 54 23.67 -31.69 17.85
C ARG A 54 25.18 -31.77 17.61
N ALA A 55 25.93 -30.78 18.11
CA ALA A 55 27.38 -30.72 17.92
C ALA A 55 28.13 -31.68 18.85
N ASN A 56 27.60 -31.91 20.05
CA ASN A 56 28.02 -32.96 20.99
C ASN A 56 26.86 -33.28 21.94
N ASP A 57 27.05 -34.17 22.91
CA ASP A 57 25.97 -34.57 23.84
C ASP A 57 25.40 -33.40 24.66
N LYS A 58 26.15 -32.29 24.77
CA LYS A 58 25.81 -31.12 25.58
C LYS A 58 25.40 -29.90 24.76
N ILE A 59 25.72 -29.83 23.47
CA ILE A 59 25.55 -28.65 22.61
C ILE A 59 24.59 -28.96 21.47
N VAL A 60 23.55 -28.14 21.36
CA VAL A 60 22.59 -28.18 20.25
C VAL A 60 22.51 -26.81 19.61
N VAL A 61 22.60 -26.78 18.29
CA VAL A 61 22.44 -25.58 17.47
C VAL A 61 21.22 -25.74 16.58
N ARG A 62 20.37 -24.73 16.54
CA ARG A 62 19.18 -24.69 15.68
C ARG A 62 19.18 -23.37 14.93
N GLY A 63 18.64 -23.37 13.73
CA GLY A 63 18.49 -22.15 12.97
C GLY A 63 17.55 -22.33 11.81
N GLY A 64 17.04 -21.22 11.32
CA GLY A 64 16.13 -21.25 10.20
C GLY A 64 15.87 -19.87 9.66
N GLY A 65 15.41 -19.83 8.42
CA GLY A 65 15.09 -18.59 7.75
C GLY A 65 14.11 -18.80 6.62
N GLY A 66 13.42 -17.71 6.28
CA GLY A 66 12.39 -17.74 5.27
C GLY A 66 12.12 -16.39 4.64
N ILE A 67 11.52 -16.45 3.46
CA ILE A 67 10.97 -15.29 2.76
C ILE A 67 9.47 -15.23 3.04
N TYR A 68 9.00 -14.04 3.38
CA TYR A 68 7.60 -13.75 3.67
C TYR A 68 7.14 -12.59 2.78
N TYR A 69 5.99 -12.73 2.16
CA TYR A 69 5.39 -11.69 1.33
C TYR A 69 4.20 -11.08 2.06
N ASN A 70 4.06 -9.76 1.98
CA ASN A 70 2.86 -9.06 2.43
C ASN A 70 2.06 -8.64 1.19
N PRO A 71 0.73 -8.88 1.13
CA PRO A 71 -0.08 -8.30 0.07
C PRO A 71 0.05 -6.78 0.02
N ASN A 72 0.07 -6.22 -1.20
CA ASN A 72 0.02 -4.78 -1.39
C ASN A 72 -1.28 -4.21 -0.83
N HIS A 73 -1.23 -2.97 -0.36
CA HIS A 73 -2.36 -2.32 0.28
C HIS A 73 -3.53 -2.10 -0.69
N LEU A 74 -4.49 -3.03 -0.68
CA LEU A 74 -5.65 -3.00 -1.58
C LEU A 74 -6.59 -1.80 -1.34
N ASN A 75 -6.48 -1.14 -0.18
CA ASN A 75 -7.29 0.01 0.19
C ASN A 75 -7.15 1.16 -0.83
N ALA A 76 -5.95 1.36 -1.39
CA ALA A 76 -5.70 2.39 -2.37
C ALA A 76 -6.57 2.23 -3.64
N PHE A 77 -6.89 0.99 -4.05
CA PHE A 77 -7.76 0.75 -5.20
C PHE A 77 -9.23 1.09 -4.95
N THR A 78 -9.69 1.18 -3.71
CA THR A 78 -11.06 1.61 -3.41
C THR A 78 -11.28 3.08 -3.79
N LEU A 79 -10.20 3.88 -3.82
CA LEU A 79 -10.22 5.28 -4.25
C LEU A 79 -10.37 5.42 -5.78
N ALA A 80 -10.23 4.35 -6.55
CA ALA A 80 -10.35 4.42 -8.02
C ALA A 80 -11.78 4.74 -8.49
N SER A 81 -12.81 4.53 -7.66
CA SER A 81 -14.16 5.05 -7.93
C SER A 81 -14.34 6.52 -7.54
N GLY A 82 -13.34 7.12 -6.87
CA GLY A 82 -13.32 8.51 -6.44
C GLY A 82 -12.96 9.52 -7.53
N ASN A 83 -12.52 9.04 -8.71
CA ASN A 83 -12.07 9.89 -9.80
C ASN A 83 -13.23 10.31 -10.71
N TYR A 84 -13.16 11.54 -11.23
CA TYR A 84 -14.19 12.07 -12.13
C TYR A 84 -14.35 11.21 -13.40
N PRO A 85 -15.57 10.97 -13.91
CA PRO A 85 -16.86 11.52 -13.47
C PRO A 85 -17.61 10.66 -12.43
N LEU A 86 -16.97 9.62 -11.88
CA LEU A 86 -17.61 8.67 -10.95
C LEU A 86 -17.86 9.30 -9.58
N ALA A 87 -16.91 10.11 -9.12
CA ALA A 87 -17.10 10.99 -7.97
C ALA A 87 -16.42 12.34 -8.20
N ASN A 88 -16.90 13.36 -7.51
CA ASN A 88 -16.31 14.69 -7.47
C ASN A 88 -16.33 15.21 -6.04
N SER A 89 -15.22 15.79 -5.59
CA SER A 89 -15.16 16.56 -4.36
C SER A 89 -14.75 17.97 -4.71
N THR A 90 -15.50 18.94 -4.18
CA THR A 90 -15.23 20.36 -4.36
C THR A 90 -15.19 20.97 -2.97
N THR A 91 -14.10 21.67 -2.68
CA THR A 91 -13.94 22.39 -1.41
C THR A 91 -14.46 23.81 -1.60
N TYR A 92 -15.39 24.21 -0.74
CA TYR A 92 -15.82 25.60 -0.62
C TYR A 92 -15.21 26.19 0.64
N THR A 93 -14.46 27.28 0.49
CA THR A 93 -13.85 27.97 1.63
C THR A 93 -14.72 29.17 1.98
N ALA A 94 -15.19 29.19 3.22
CA ALA A 94 -15.91 30.33 3.78
C ALA A 94 -14.93 31.45 4.14
N ASN A 95 -15.34 32.70 3.90
CA ASN A 95 -14.63 33.85 4.44
C ASN A 95 -14.81 33.90 5.97
N THR A 96 -13.70 34.08 6.70
CA THR A 96 -13.66 34.08 8.17
C THR A 96 -14.44 35.21 8.84
N TYR A 97 -14.76 36.28 8.11
CA TYR A 97 -15.44 37.46 8.62
C TYR A 97 -16.88 37.61 8.10
N PHE A 98 -17.15 37.16 6.86
CA PHE A 98 -18.48 37.20 6.25
C PHE A 98 -18.72 35.94 5.40
N SER A 99 -19.20 34.87 6.03
CA SER A 99 -19.53 33.62 5.32
C SER A 99 -20.98 33.62 4.85
N THR A 100 -21.17 33.42 3.54
CA THR A 100 -22.48 33.08 2.96
C THR A 100 -22.66 31.56 2.80
N ASN A 101 -21.63 30.77 3.13
CA ASN A 101 -21.65 29.32 3.06
C ASN A 101 -22.49 28.77 4.23
N THR A 102 -23.51 27.98 3.92
CA THR A 102 -24.35 27.27 4.89
C THR A 102 -24.42 25.80 4.52
N PHE A 103 -24.95 24.95 5.41
CA PHE A 103 -25.17 23.53 5.07
C PHE A 103 -26.13 23.36 3.88
N SER A 104 -27.14 24.24 3.77
CA SER A 104 -28.08 24.27 2.64
C SER A 104 -27.54 24.96 1.39
N ASN A 105 -26.52 25.82 1.54
CA ASN A 105 -25.83 26.50 0.44
C ASN A 105 -24.31 26.46 0.67
N PRO A 106 -23.68 25.29 0.46
CA PRO A 106 -22.25 25.14 0.76
C PRO A 106 -21.36 25.99 -0.14
N SER A 107 -21.86 26.42 -1.31
CA SER A 107 -21.13 27.28 -2.25
C SER A 107 -21.16 28.78 -1.89
N GLY A 108 -22.07 29.20 -1.02
CA GLY A 108 -22.25 30.62 -0.69
C GLY A 108 -22.61 31.50 -1.88
N GLY A 109 -23.07 30.93 -3.01
CA GLY A 109 -23.39 31.66 -4.24
C GLY A 109 -22.21 31.83 -5.21
N THR A 110 -21.05 31.24 -4.93
CA THR A 110 -19.94 31.18 -5.91
C THR A 110 -20.12 30.01 -6.87
N ALA A 111 -19.87 30.25 -8.16
CA ALA A 111 -19.81 29.17 -9.15
C ALA A 111 -18.70 28.18 -8.71
N GLY A 112 -19.04 26.90 -8.63
CA GLY A 112 -18.10 25.86 -8.23
C GLY A 112 -16.81 25.89 -9.04
N ALA A 113 -15.71 25.41 -8.44
CA ALA A 113 -14.41 25.31 -9.11
C ALA A 113 -14.59 24.69 -10.52
N GLY A 114 -13.94 25.30 -11.52
CA GLY A 114 -14.11 24.99 -12.94
C GLY A 114 -14.19 23.50 -13.22
N GLY A 115 -15.16 23.11 -14.04
CA GLY A 115 -15.58 21.72 -14.24
C GLY A 115 -14.40 20.79 -14.49
N CYS A 116 -14.24 19.81 -13.60
CA CYS A 116 -13.21 18.80 -13.73
C CYS A 116 -13.31 18.18 -15.12
N ASN A 117 -12.22 18.16 -15.90
CA ASN A 117 -12.23 17.58 -17.23
C ASN A 117 -11.28 16.37 -17.27
N PRO A 118 -11.79 15.16 -17.54
CA PRO A 118 -10.97 13.96 -17.52
C PRO A 118 -9.95 13.90 -18.66
N ASN A 119 -10.05 14.80 -19.64
CA ASN A 119 -9.21 14.88 -20.83
C ASN A 119 -8.26 16.09 -20.80
N VAL A 120 -8.27 16.91 -19.74
CA VAL A 120 -7.38 18.08 -19.61
C VAL A 120 -6.52 17.92 -18.36
N ALA A 121 -5.21 17.74 -18.56
CA ALA A 121 -4.23 17.64 -17.49
C ALA A 121 -4.32 18.85 -16.53
N GLY A 122 -4.24 18.60 -15.23
CA GLY A 122 -4.31 19.65 -14.21
C GLY A 122 -5.72 20.12 -13.83
N THR A 123 -6.77 19.61 -14.48
CA THR A 123 -8.17 19.91 -14.11
C THR A 123 -8.85 18.76 -13.35
N PHE A 124 -8.07 17.84 -12.80
CA PHE A 124 -8.61 16.72 -12.02
C PHE A 124 -8.92 17.18 -10.59
N CYS A 125 -10.20 17.15 -10.20
CA CYS A 125 -10.60 17.58 -8.85
C CYS A 125 -10.16 16.59 -7.76
N ASN A 126 -10.20 15.29 -8.06
CA ASN A 126 -9.61 14.21 -7.25
C ASN A 126 -9.05 13.18 -8.21
N ALA A 127 -7.81 12.79 -7.98
CA ALA A 127 -7.07 11.95 -8.92
C ALA A 127 -6.15 11.01 -8.14
N PHE A 128 -6.56 9.76 -8.01
CA PHE A 128 -5.71 8.69 -7.53
C PHE A 128 -4.96 8.04 -8.70
N THR A 129 -3.69 7.72 -8.49
CA THR A 129 -2.89 6.87 -9.38
C THR A 129 -2.34 5.70 -8.58
N ASP A 130 -2.09 4.59 -9.26
CA ASP A 130 -1.21 3.55 -8.74
C ASP A 130 -0.25 3.15 -9.86
N ALA A 131 0.95 2.71 -9.49
CA ALA A 131 1.91 2.24 -10.46
C ALA A 131 1.49 0.85 -10.97
N ALA A 132 1.44 0.68 -12.28
CA ALA A 132 1.04 -0.58 -12.91
C ALA A 132 1.94 -1.78 -12.52
N SER A 133 3.18 -1.50 -12.11
CA SER A 133 4.13 -2.46 -11.56
C SER A 133 4.41 -2.11 -10.10
N LEU A 134 3.75 -2.82 -9.20
CA LEU A 134 3.94 -2.71 -7.76
C LEU A 134 4.65 -3.97 -7.24
N PRO A 135 5.97 -3.93 -6.98
CA PRO A 135 6.70 -5.08 -6.44
C PRO A 135 6.12 -5.46 -5.08
N THR A 136 5.84 -6.75 -4.88
CA THR A 136 5.27 -7.22 -3.61
C THR A 136 6.24 -6.99 -2.44
N PRO A 137 5.81 -6.32 -1.36
CA PRO A 137 6.57 -6.19 -0.14
C PRO A 137 7.03 -7.54 0.35
N ARG A 138 8.31 -7.65 0.67
CA ARG A 138 8.93 -8.90 1.11
C ARG A 138 9.80 -8.68 2.33
N MET A 139 9.71 -9.62 3.25
CA MET A 139 10.43 -9.66 4.50
C MET A 139 11.24 -10.96 4.55
N TYR A 140 12.52 -10.82 4.83
CA TYR A 140 13.42 -11.92 5.13
C TYR A 140 13.53 -11.99 6.65
N GLN A 141 13.30 -13.17 7.23
CA GLN A 141 13.52 -13.41 8.65
C GLN A 141 14.45 -14.59 8.82
N TRP A 142 15.33 -14.52 9.81
CA TRP A 142 16.22 -15.60 10.17
C TRP A 142 16.43 -15.65 11.68
N ASN A 143 16.58 -16.85 12.22
CA ASN A 143 16.93 -17.07 13.62
C ASN A 143 18.11 -18.04 13.73
N LEU A 144 18.82 -17.91 14.85
CA LEU A 144 19.88 -18.81 15.25
C LEU A 144 19.79 -19.00 16.77
N ASP A 145 19.83 -20.24 17.20
CA ASP A 145 19.75 -20.67 18.58
C ASP A 145 20.89 -21.64 18.88
N SER A 146 21.50 -21.50 20.04
CA SER A 146 22.54 -22.39 20.55
C SER A 146 22.34 -22.63 22.05
N GLY A 147 22.09 -23.88 22.42
CA GLY A 147 22.01 -24.32 23.81
C GLY A 147 23.22 -25.18 24.18
N VAL A 148 23.75 -24.96 25.39
CA VAL A 148 24.81 -25.78 25.99
C VAL A 148 24.47 -26.19 27.42
N GLU A 149 24.63 -27.47 27.74
CA GLU A 149 24.64 -27.96 29.11
C GLU A 149 26.01 -27.69 29.76
N LEU A 150 26.03 -26.90 30.83
CA LEU A 150 27.26 -26.48 31.51
C LEU A 150 27.72 -27.52 32.53
N TRP A 151 26.85 -27.87 33.49
CA TRP A 151 27.08 -28.91 34.50
C TRP A 151 25.75 -29.51 34.94
N LYS A 152 25.78 -30.51 35.84
CA LYS A 152 24.58 -31.18 36.33
C LYS A 152 23.60 -30.14 36.88
N ASP A 153 22.44 -30.03 36.23
CA ASP A 153 21.37 -29.07 36.51
C ASP A 153 21.60 -27.60 36.07
N ALA A 154 22.56 -27.33 35.18
CA ALA A 154 22.77 -25.99 34.59
C ALA A 154 22.89 -26.02 33.07
N ALA A 155 22.17 -25.12 32.40
CA ALA A 155 22.22 -24.92 30.96
C ALA A 155 22.31 -23.42 30.63
N PHE A 156 22.87 -23.12 29.47
CA PHE A 156 22.95 -21.77 28.89
C PHE A 156 22.40 -21.81 27.47
N GLU A 157 21.68 -20.76 27.08
CA GLU A 157 21.08 -20.64 25.76
C GLU A 157 21.34 -19.24 25.20
N LEU A 158 21.65 -19.18 23.91
CA LEU A 158 21.84 -17.94 23.19
C LEU A 158 20.98 -17.95 21.94
N GLN A 159 20.08 -16.97 21.85
CA GLN A 159 19.16 -16.82 20.73
C GLN A 159 19.39 -15.49 20.01
N TYR A 160 19.36 -15.55 18.68
CA TYR A 160 19.45 -14.40 17.79
C TYR A 160 18.32 -14.43 16.77
N LEU A 161 17.65 -13.28 16.60
CA LEU A 161 16.59 -13.10 15.61
C LEU A 161 16.89 -11.85 14.77
N GLY A 162 16.92 -12.04 13.45
CA GLY A 162 17.10 -10.97 12.48
C GLY A 162 15.92 -10.88 11.51
N SER A 163 15.63 -9.66 11.06
CA SER A 163 14.70 -9.44 9.96
C SER A 163 15.14 -8.29 9.05
N ARG A 164 14.76 -8.37 7.78
CA ARG A 164 14.96 -7.32 6.78
C ARG A 164 13.76 -7.27 5.85
N SER A 165 13.12 -6.11 5.78
CA SER A 165 12.01 -5.88 4.87
C SER A 165 12.43 -4.95 3.74
N ILE A 166 11.96 -5.23 2.52
CA ILE A 166 12.19 -4.43 1.31
C ILE A 166 10.90 -4.32 0.49
N HIS A 167 10.80 -3.24 -0.28
CA HIS A 167 9.59 -2.86 -1.03
C HIS A 167 8.36 -2.69 -0.13
N LEU A 168 8.53 -2.13 1.07
CA LEU A 168 7.39 -1.77 1.91
C LEU A 168 6.60 -0.65 1.24
N ASP A 169 5.28 -0.78 1.28
CA ASP A 169 4.36 0.31 0.91
C ASP A 169 4.59 1.47 1.89
N SER A 170 5.17 2.55 1.39
CA SER A 170 5.32 3.80 2.13
C SER A 170 4.26 4.78 1.64
N ASP A 171 3.25 5.02 2.47
CA ASP A 171 2.34 6.15 2.25
C ASP A 171 3.08 7.45 2.63
N GLY A 172 2.93 8.48 1.82
CA GLY A 172 3.66 9.73 1.95
C GLY A 172 3.20 10.58 3.12
N ARG A 173 3.48 10.16 4.36
CA ARG A 173 3.64 11.06 5.50
C ARG A 173 5.03 10.80 6.09
N LEU A 174 5.91 11.80 5.94
CA LEU A 174 7.30 11.81 6.41
C LEU A 174 7.38 11.35 7.87
N THR A 175 7.74 10.08 8.10
CA THR A 175 8.18 9.61 9.41
C THR A 175 9.21 8.51 9.20
N THR A 176 10.45 8.83 9.57
CA THR A 176 11.65 7.99 9.45
C THR A 176 11.44 6.60 10.05
N ALA A 177 11.55 5.54 9.22
CA ALA A 177 11.45 4.17 9.69
C ALA A 177 12.68 3.77 10.53
N LEU A 178 12.46 3.45 11.81
CA LEU A 178 13.48 2.93 12.73
C LEU A 178 13.77 1.46 12.42
N ARG A 179 15.04 1.15 12.16
CA ARG A 179 15.58 -0.23 12.13
C ARG A 179 15.65 -0.75 13.56
N ARG A 180 14.96 -1.84 13.89
CA ARG A 180 15.06 -2.49 15.20
C ARG A 180 15.74 -3.85 15.04
N SER A 181 16.93 -4.00 15.63
CA SER A 181 17.60 -5.27 15.90
C SER A 181 17.56 -5.50 17.41
N SER A 182 17.09 -6.66 17.87
CA SER A 182 17.05 -7.02 19.29
C SER A 182 17.90 -8.26 19.51
N VAL A 183 18.75 -8.22 20.53
CA VAL A 183 19.47 -9.37 21.09
C VAL A 183 18.94 -9.52 22.51
N SER A 184 18.45 -10.71 22.84
CA SER A 184 18.01 -11.05 24.20
C SER A 184 18.99 -12.06 24.78
N VAL A 185 19.45 -11.79 26.01
CA VAL A 185 20.37 -12.60 26.80
C VAL A 185 19.60 -13.21 27.95
#